data_AF-W4MAY2-F1
#
_entry.id   AF-W4MAY2-F1
#
_cell.length_a   1.000
_cell.length_b   1.000
_cell.length_c   1.000
_cell.angle_alpha   90.00
_cell.angle_beta   90.00
_cell.angle_gamma   90.00
#
_symmetry.space_group_name_H-M   'P 1'
#
loop_
_entity.id
_entity.type
_entity.pdbx_description
1 polymer ?
#
loop_
_entity_poly.entity_id
_entity_poly.type
_entity_poly.pdbx_seq_one_letter_code
_entity_poly.pdbx_strand_id
1 'polypeptide(L)'
;MMDTEKTTEQLLHDWSSLRYRIMTLCQGKTEESPEWDTIVQTGQELQAKIDHCLELLREIHARHTSESRKRKQVEGALRASEERYRELFENASDVLYTIELKHKTVTAINKAAERLLGYHREELIGLPIDQFLLPESYDASLEMGQKKH
;
A
#
# COMPACT_ATOMS: atom_id res chain seq x y z
N MET A 1 7.00 7.53 25.79
CA MET A 1 8.17 7.43 24.90
C MET A 1 9.19 6.60 25.65
N MET A 2 9.18 5.28 25.46
CA MET A 2 10.05 4.34 26.21
C MET A 2 11.17 3.89 25.28
N ASP A 3 12.38 3.95 25.82
CA ASP A 3 13.67 3.66 25.22
C ASP A 3 13.74 2.18 24.77
N THR A 4 13.61 1.90 23.46
CA THR A 4 13.51 0.53 22.90
C THR A 4 14.79 0.00 22.25
N GLU A 5 15.94 0.66 22.42
CA GLU A 5 17.19 0.22 21.80
C GLU A 5 18.17 -0.40 22.81
N LYS A 6 17.74 -1.45 23.52
CA LYS A 6 18.74 -2.38 24.08
C LYS A 6 19.28 -3.25 22.96
N THR A 7 20.59 -3.15 22.70
CA THR A 7 21.25 -4.02 21.73
C THR A 7 21.15 -5.49 22.18
N THR A 8 21.14 -6.42 21.23
CA THR A 8 21.06 -7.87 21.50
C THR A 8 22.14 -8.35 22.46
N GLU A 9 23.33 -7.75 22.44
CA GLU A 9 24.42 -8.03 23.38
C GLU A 9 24.12 -7.57 24.82
N GLN A 10 23.47 -6.41 24.99
CA GLN A 10 23.04 -5.92 26.32
C GLN A 10 21.95 -6.82 26.92
N LEU A 11 21.01 -7.30 26.08
CA LEU A 11 19.99 -8.25 26.52
C LEU A 11 20.61 -9.61 26.92
N LEU A 12 21.59 -10.10 26.17
CA LEU A 12 22.34 -11.33 26.49
C LEU A 12 23.15 -11.19 27.80
N HIS A 13 23.75 -10.03 28.04
CA HIS A 13 24.50 -9.74 29.26
C HIS A 13 23.57 -9.63 30.49
N ASP A 14 22.47 -8.89 30.36
CA ASP A 14 21.44 -8.78 31.40
C ASP A 14 20.86 -10.16 31.74
N TRP A 15 20.64 -11.02 30.75
CA TRP A 15 20.13 -12.37 30.94
C TRP A 15 21.12 -13.29 31.65
N SER A 16 22.40 -13.21 31.30
CA SER A 16 23.46 -14.00 31.95
C SER A 16 23.63 -13.60 33.42
N SER A 17 23.54 -12.31 33.72
CA SER A 17 23.57 -11.77 35.09
C SER A 17 22.34 -12.17 35.91
N LEU A 18 21.14 -12.08 35.32
CA LEU A 18 19.89 -12.49 35.95
C LEU A 18 19.90 -14.00 36.26
N ARG A 19 20.32 -14.82 35.30
CA ARG A 19 20.49 -16.27 35.46
C ARG A 19 21.48 -16.59 36.57
N TYR A 20 22.63 -15.92 36.61
CA TYR A 20 23.62 -16.11 37.68
C TYR A 20 23.04 -15.75 39.06
N ARG A 21 22.30 -14.63 39.17
CA ARG A 21 21.66 -14.21 40.42
C ARG A 21 20.56 -15.16 40.86
N ILE A 22 19.74 -15.67 39.94
CA ILE A 22 18.76 -16.72 40.22
C ILE A 22 19.50 -17.95 40.75
N MET A 23 20.47 -18.47 40.00
CA MET A 23 21.28 -19.65 40.40
C MET A 23 21.98 -19.47 41.75
N THR A 24 22.41 -18.25 42.09
CA THR A 24 23.04 -17.93 43.38
C THR A 24 22.01 -17.85 44.51
N LEU A 25 20.80 -17.36 44.25
CA LEU A 25 19.67 -17.40 45.19
C LEU A 25 19.15 -18.83 45.41
N CYS A 26 19.34 -19.72 44.43
CA CYS A 26 19.12 -21.15 44.56
C CYS A 26 20.21 -21.83 45.43
N GLN A 27 21.43 -21.28 45.49
CA GLN A 27 22.51 -21.84 46.30
C GLN A 27 22.22 -21.63 47.80
N GLY A 28 21.69 -22.68 48.42
CA GLY A 28 21.26 -22.71 49.83
C GLY A 28 19.83 -23.21 50.02
N LYS A 29 19.05 -23.38 48.95
CA LYS A 29 17.74 -24.04 48.95
C LYS A 29 17.85 -25.34 48.16
N THR A 30 17.35 -26.44 48.71
CA THR A 30 17.27 -27.73 48.01
C THR A 30 16.08 -27.72 47.05
N GLU A 31 16.13 -28.51 45.97
CA GLU A 31 15.02 -28.70 45.03
C GLU A 31 13.72 -29.22 45.68
N GLU A 32 13.78 -29.61 46.96
CA GLU A 32 12.68 -30.16 47.75
C GLU A 32 11.94 -29.09 48.61
N SER A 33 12.26 -27.79 48.45
CA SER A 33 11.63 -26.71 49.21
C SER A 33 10.33 -26.21 48.54
N PRO A 34 9.26 -25.89 49.29
CA PRO A 34 8.02 -25.34 48.73
C PRO A 34 8.21 -24.03 47.94
N GLU A 35 9.21 -23.24 48.33
CA GLU A 35 9.58 -22.01 47.63
C GLU A 35 10.26 -22.29 46.28
N TRP A 36 10.94 -23.44 46.12
CA TRP A 36 11.51 -23.89 44.85
C TRP A 36 10.42 -24.21 43.82
N ASP A 37 9.41 -24.98 44.22
CA ASP A 37 8.26 -25.31 43.39
C ASP A 37 7.54 -24.05 42.91
N THR A 38 7.38 -23.07 43.80
CA THR A 38 6.75 -21.78 43.48
C THR A 38 7.56 -20.99 42.42
N ILE A 39 8.90 -21.02 42.50
CA ILE A 39 9.78 -20.37 41.51
C ILE A 39 9.68 -21.08 40.16
N VAL A 40 9.71 -22.41 40.14
CA VAL A 40 9.58 -23.21 38.92
C VAL A 40 8.23 -22.97 38.26
N GLN A 41 7.14 -22.98 39.03
CA GLN A 41 5.79 -22.72 38.53
C GLN A 41 5.67 -21.31 37.94
N THR A 42 6.19 -20.29 38.63
CA THR A 42 6.21 -18.91 38.11
C THR A 42 7.01 -18.80 36.82
N GLY A 43 8.13 -19.51 36.71
CA GLY A 43 8.94 -19.59 35.50
C GLY A 43 8.20 -20.24 34.33
N GLN A 44 7.47 -21.33 34.59
CA GLN A 44 6.63 -22.00 33.59
C GLN A 44 5.48 -21.10 33.11
N GLU A 45 4.83 -20.38 34.01
CA GLU A 45 3.78 -19.42 33.66
C GLU A 45 4.31 -18.27 32.79
N LEU A 46 5.50 -17.74 33.11
CA LEU A 46 6.17 -16.72 32.30
C LEU A 46 6.52 -17.26 30.92
N GLN A 47 7.06 -18.48 30.84
CA GLN A 47 7.38 -19.12 29.56
C GLN A 47 6.12 -19.32 28.70
N ALA A 48 5.02 -19.79 29.28
CA ALA A 48 3.75 -19.95 28.57
C ALA A 48 3.21 -18.61 28.02
N LYS A 49 3.35 -17.52 28.79
CA LYS A 49 2.99 -16.16 28.32
C LYS A 49 3.87 -15.69 27.17
N ILE A 50 5.17 -15.97 27.22
CA ILE A 50 6.11 -15.66 26.14
C ILE A 50 5.70 -16.42 24.87
N ASP A 51 5.45 -17.72 24.97
CA ASP A 51 5.06 -18.55 23.83
C ASP A 51 3.75 -18.05 23.20
N HIS A 52 2.77 -17.68 24.03
CA HIS A 52 1.51 -17.08 23.55
C HIS A 52 1.74 -15.75 22.82
N CYS A 53 2.57 -14.86 23.38
CA CYS A 53 2.91 -13.60 22.73
C CYS A 53 3.62 -13.81 21.38
N LEU A 54 4.53 -14.79 21.30
CA LEU A 54 5.23 -15.12 20.06
C LEU A 54 4.27 -15.61 18.98
N GLU A 55 3.26 -16.41 19.34
CA GLU A 55 2.26 -16.88 18.39
C GLU A 55 1.39 -15.72 17.87
N LEU A 56 0.94 -14.83 18.75
CA LEU A 56 0.20 -13.63 18.35
C LEU A 56 1.02 -12.73 17.41
N LEU A 57 2.31 -12.55 17.69
CA LEU A 57 3.20 -11.77 16.82
C LEU A 57 3.34 -12.41 15.44
N ARG A 58 3.45 -13.74 15.35
CA ARG A 58 3.48 -14.44 14.06
C ARG A 58 2.21 -14.23 13.26
N GLU A 59 1.04 -14.34 13.90
CA GLU A 59 -0.25 -14.10 13.25
C GLU A 59 -0.37 -12.67 12.72
N ILE A 60 -0.03 -11.68 13.55
CA ILE A 60 -0.08 -10.26 13.16
C ILE A 60 0.89 -10.01 12.00
N HIS A 61 2.11 -10.54 12.07
CA HIS A 61 3.09 -10.37 11.01
C HIS A 61 2.66 -11.01 9.69
N ALA A 62 2.10 -12.22 9.74
CA ALA A 62 1.55 -12.91 8.57
C ALA A 62 0.40 -12.11 7.95
N ARG A 63 -0.52 -11.58 8.78
CA ARG A 63 -1.64 -10.75 8.34
C ARG A 63 -1.14 -9.49 7.64
N HIS A 64 -0.26 -8.72 8.28
CA HIS A 64 0.31 -7.48 7.72
C HIS A 64 1.07 -7.73 6.41
N THR A 65 1.84 -8.81 6.34
CA THR A 65 2.59 -9.18 5.12
C THR A 65 1.64 -9.55 3.98
N SER A 66 0.57 -10.29 4.28
CA SER A 66 -0.44 -10.66 3.29
C SER A 66 -1.19 -9.45 2.75
N GLU A 67 -1.57 -8.51 3.62
CA GLU A 67 -2.24 -7.26 3.25
C GLU A 67 -1.33 -6.37 2.41
N SER A 68 -0.07 -6.21 2.83
CA SER A 68 0.94 -5.46 2.09
C SER A 68 1.15 -6.04 0.69
N ARG A 69 1.18 -7.37 0.55
CA ARG A 69 1.32 -8.04 -0.75
C ARG A 69 0.10 -7.83 -1.63
N LYS A 70 -1.12 -8.00 -1.08
CA LYS A 70 -2.38 -7.75 -1.80
C LYS A 70 -2.46 -6.31 -2.30
N ARG A 71 -2.13 -5.34 -1.44
CA ARG A 71 -2.13 -3.92 -1.79
C ARG A 71 -1.19 -3.62 -2.95
N LYS A 72 0.05 -4.10 -2.89
CA LYS A 72 1.02 -3.94 -3.98
C LYS A 72 0.56 -4.59 -5.29
N GLN A 73 -0.12 -5.73 -5.22
CA GLN A 73 -0.65 -6.39 -6.41
C GLN A 73 -1.77 -5.57 -7.06
N VAL A 74 -2.69 -5.02 -6.27
CA VAL A 74 -3.77 -4.16 -6.76
C VAL A 74 -3.21 -2.86 -7.34
N GLU A 75 -2.29 -2.19 -6.64
CA GLU A 75 -1.63 -0.97 -7.13
C GLU A 75 -0.85 -1.24 -8.42
N GLY A 76 -0.12 -2.36 -8.50
CA GLY A 76 0.60 -2.77 -9.70
C GLY A 76 -0.34 -3.07 -10.89
N ALA A 77 -1.45 -3.78 -10.64
CA ALA A 77 -2.45 -4.07 -11.67
C ALA A 77 -3.15 -2.79 -12.15
N LEU A 78 -3.49 -1.87 -11.25
CA LEU A 78 -4.07 -0.57 -11.58
C LEU A 78 -3.11 0.22 -12.46
N ARG A 79 -1.84 0.35 -12.04
CA ARG A 79 -0.81 1.06 -12.80
C ARG A 79 -0.62 0.47 -14.20
N ALA A 80 -0.55 -0.85 -14.32
CA ALA A 80 -0.42 -1.52 -15.62
C ALA A 80 -1.65 -1.28 -16.51
N SER A 81 -2.85 -1.25 -15.93
CA SER A 81 -4.08 -0.92 -16.64
C SER A 81 -4.12 0.54 -17.10
N GLU A 82 -3.71 1.48 -16.24
CA GLU A 82 -3.62 2.90 -16.58
C GLU A 82 -2.59 3.17 -17.67
N GLU A 83 -1.44 2.51 -17.62
CA GLU A 83 -0.39 2.61 -18.64
C GLU A 83 -0.87 2.05 -19.98
N ARG A 84 -1.51 0.87 -19.97
CA ARG A 84 -2.14 0.31 -21.16
C ARG A 84 -3.23 1.24 -21.73
N TYR A 85 -4.10 1.80 -20.88
CA TYR A 85 -5.11 2.77 -21.31
C TYR A 85 -4.47 3.99 -21.95
N ARG A 86 -3.41 4.53 -21.33
CA ARG A 86 -2.66 5.68 -21.85
C ARG A 86 -2.04 5.36 -23.20
N GLU A 87 -1.41 4.21 -23.35
CA GLU A 87 -0.85 3.77 -24.64
C GLU A 87 -1.91 3.65 -25.73
N LEU A 88 -3.07 3.04 -25.41
CA LEU A 88 -4.17 2.91 -26.35
C LEU A 88 -4.75 4.27 -26.74
N PHE A 89 -4.95 5.16 -25.76
CA PHE A 89 -5.46 6.50 -25.98
C PHE A 89 -4.50 7.32 -26.84
N GLU A 90 -3.22 7.38 -26.46
CA GLU A 90 -2.20 8.19 -27.13
C GLU A 90 -1.87 7.72 -28.55
N ASN A 91 -1.94 6.41 -28.80
CA ASN A 91 -1.60 5.83 -30.10
C ASN A 91 -2.82 5.52 -30.98
N ALA A 92 -4.05 5.81 -30.52
CA ALA A 92 -5.23 5.70 -31.36
C ALA A 92 -5.08 6.60 -32.61
N SER A 93 -5.52 6.08 -33.76
CA SER A 93 -5.46 6.82 -35.03
C SER A 93 -6.54 7.89 -35.13
N ASP A 94 -7.68 7.68 -34.46
CA ASP A 94 -8.77 8.63 -34.39
C ASP A 94 -8.50 9.74 -33.37
N VAL A 95 -9.11 10.90 -33.58
CA VAL A 95 -9.10 12.02 -32.63
C VAL A 95 -9.86 11.60 -31.37
N LEU A 96 -9.16 11.51 -30.25
CA LEU A 96 -9.76 11.26 -28.95
C LEU A 96 -9.53 12.44 -28.02
N TYR A 97 -10.58 12.83 -27.31
CA TYR A 97 -10.55 13.86 -26.28
C TYR A 97 -11.52 13.53 -25.16
N THR A 98 -11.25 14.06 -23.98
CA THR A 98 -12.14 13.99 -22.82
C THR A 98 -12.48 15.39 -22.36
N ILE A 99 -13.71 15.58 -21.88
CA ILE A 99 -14.18 16.86 -21.34
C ILE A 99 -14.78 16.68 -19.95
N GLU A 100 -14.64 17.71 -19.13
CA GLU A 100 -15.48 17.93 -17.95
C GLU A 100 -16.86 18.43 -18.42
N LEU A 101 -17.95 17.93 -17.84
CA LEU A 101 -19.29 18.13 -18.40
C LEU A 101 -19.91 19.49 -18.09
N LYS A 102 -19.59 20.11 -16.95
CA LYS A 102 -20.21 21.37 -16.50
C LYS A 102 -19.79 22.55 -17.36
N HIS A 103 -18.52 22.65 -17.73
CA HIS A 103 -17.96 23.75 -18.51
C HIS A 103 -17.46 23.31 -19.89
N LYS A 104 -17.68 22.03 -20.25
CA LYS A 104 -17.16 21.39 -21.48
C LYS A 104 -15.65 21.57 -21.64
N THR A 105 -14.95 21.60 -20.52
CA THR A 105 -13.52 21.90 -20.48
C THR A 105 -12.72 20.67 -20.87
N VAL A 106 -11.81 20.80 -21.81
CA VAL A 106 -10.94 19.71 -22.25
C VAL A 106 -10.02 19.28 -21.11
N THR A 107 -10.04 17.98 -20.79
CA THR A 107 -9.23 17.38 -19.73
C THR A 107 -8.09 16.52 -20.27
N ALA A 108 -8.24 15.95 -21.46
CA ALA A 108 -7.17 15.24 -22.16
C ALA A 108 -7.47 15.20 -23.67
N ILE A 109 -6.41 15.10 -24.46
CA ILE A 109 -6.44 14.85 -25.91
C ILE A 109 -5.33 13.87 -26.28
N ASN A 110 -5.49 13.07 -27.33
CA ASN A 110 -4.42 12.18 -27.81
C ASN A 110 -3.53 12.82 -28.88
N LYS A 111 -2.42 12.18 -29.23
CA LYS A 111 -1.50 12.66 -30.30
C LYS A 111 -2.18 12.82 -31.66
N ALA A 112 -3.20 12.01 -31.97
CA ALA A 112 -3.95 12.18 -33.23
C ALA A 112 -4.72 13.50 -33.25
N ALA A 113 -5.33 13.90 -32.13
CA ALA A 113 -5.96 15.20 -31.96
C ALA A 113 -4.96 16.35 -32.17
N GLU A 114 -3.77 16.28 -31.57
CA GLU A 114 -2.74 17.31 -31.76
C GLU A 114 -2.35 17.46 -33.24
N ARG A 115 -2.11 16.33 -33.92
CA ARG A 115 -1.72 16.32 -35.33
C ARG A 115 -2.80 16.82 -36.27
N LEU A 116 -4.06 16.47 -36.02
CA LEU A 116 -5.18 16.77 -36.92
C LEU A 116 -5.80 18.15 -36.66
N LEU A 117 -5.85 18.58 -35.41
CA LEU A 117 -6.37 19.90 -35.04
C LEU A 117 -5.29 20.99 -35.14
N GLY A 118 -4.01 20.62 -35.14
CA GLY A 118 -2.88 21.55 -35.30
C GLY A 118 -2.52 22.34 -34.04
N TYR A 119 -3.06 21.94 -32.88
CA TYR A 119 -2.78 22.54 -31.58
C TYR A 119 -2.01 21.57 -30.69
N HIS A 120 -1.14 22.08 -29.84
CA HIS A 120 -0.53 21.31 -28.78
C HIS A 120 -1.52 21.07 -27.63
N ARG A 121 -1.37 19.94 -26.95
CA ARG A 121 -2.11 19.56 -25.75
C ARG A 121 -2.19 20.68 -24.73
N GLU A 122 -1.07 21.33 -24.44
CA GLU A 122 -0.98 22.36 -23.42
C GLU A 122 -1.81 23.60 -23.75
N GLU A 123 -2.11 23.80 -25.04
CA GLU A 123 -2.94 24.91 -25.52
C GLU A 123 -4.44 24.61 -25.39
N LEU A 124 -4.83 23.32 -25.42
CA LEU A 124 -6.23 22.92 -25.40
C LEU A 124 -6.72 22.51 -24.01
N ILE A 125 -5.86 21.95 -23.15
CA ILE A 125 -6.24 21.54 -21.79
C ILE A 125 -6.72 22.76 -20.99
N GLY A 126 -7.88 22.64 -20.35
CA GLY A 126 -8.45 23.70 -19.52
C GLY A 126 -9.33 24.70 -20.28
N LEU A 127 -9.45 24.57 -21.61
CA LEU A 127 -10.32 25.42 -22.42
C LEU A 127 -11.64 24.71 -22.79
N PRO A 128 -12.73 25.45 -23.04
CA PRO A 128 -13.97 24.87 -23.55
C PRO A 128 -13.77 24.30 -24.95
N ILE A 129 -14.20 23.05 -25.18
CA ILE A 129 -14.03 22.36 -26.46
C ILE A 129 -14.68 23.10 -27.64
N ASP A 130 -15.76 23.83 -27.37
CA ASP A 130 -16.55 24.58 -28.38
C ASP A 130 -15.75 25.72 -29.05
N GLN A 131 -14.60 26.12 -28.50
CA GLN A 131 -13.75 27.18 -29.08
C GLN A 131 -12.88 26.71 -30.25
N PHE A 132 -12.68 25.40 -30.40
CA PHE A 132 -11.68 24.85 -31.35
C PHE A 132 -12.23 23.76 -32.27
N LEU A 133 -13.38 23.16 -31.95
CA LEU A 133 -14.10 22.31 -32.90
C LEU A 133 -14.94 23.19 -33.84
N LEU A 134 -14.60 23.16 -35.13
CA LEU A 134 -15.36 23.87 -36.18
C LEU A 134 -16.84 23.42 -36.17
N PRO A 135 -17.80 24.33 -36.43
CA PRO A 135 -19.24 24.01 -36.41
C PRO A 135 -19.66 22.82 -37.29
N GLU A 136 -18.97 22.59 -38.41
CA GLU A 136 -19.26 21.49 -39.35
C GLU A 136 -18.90 20.10 -38.78
N SER A 137 -18.02 20.04 -37.78
CA SER A 137 -17.64 18.81 -37.05
C SER A 137 -18.63 18.46 -35.92
N TYR A 138 -19.45 19.45 -35.52
CA TYR A 138 -20.39 19.34 -34.40
C TYR A 138 -21.59 18.45 -34.77
N ASP A 139 -22.09 18.59 -36.00
CA ASP A 139 -23.22 17.80 -36.51
C ASP A 139 -22.87 16.31 -36.66
N ALA A 140 -21.68 16.01 -37.22
CA ALA A 140 -21.24 14.61 -37.41
C ALA A 140 -20.97 13.87 -36.07
N SER A 141 -20.48 14.58 -35.05
CA SER A 141 -20.14 13.98 -33.75
C SER A 141 -21.38 13.75 -32.87
N LEU A 142 -22.39 14.63 -32.96
CA LEU A 142 -23.68 14.46 -32.29
C LEU A 142 -24.53 13.33 -32.90
N GLU A 143 -24.47 13.14 -34.23
CA GLU A 143 -25.18 12.03 -34.89
C GLU A 143 -24.62 10.64 -34.52
N MET A 144 -23.31 10.50 -34.30
CA MET A 144 -22.72 9.23 -33.88
C MET A 144 -23.06 8.86 -32.41
N GLY A 145 -23.24 9.85 -31.54
CA GLY A 145 -23.63 9.63 -30.14
C GLY A 145 -25.08 9.18 -29.95
N GLN A 146 -25.98 9.55 -30.87
CA GLN A 146 -27.42 9.22 -30.77
C GLN A 146 -27.81 7.89 -31.45
N LYS A 147 -26.93 7.26 -32.24
CA LYS A 147 -27.21 6.00 -32.95
C LYS A 147 -26.81 4.71 -32.21
N LYS A 148 -26.32 4.79 -30.97
CA LYS A 148 -25.95 3.62 -30.15
C LYS A 148 -26.85 3.45 -28.91
N HIS A 149 -28.16 3.49 -29.11
CA HIS A 149 -29.14 2.94 -28.17
C HIS A 149 -30.04 1.93 -28.87
#